data_AF-A0A1J4X3S0-F1
#
_entry.id   AF-A0A1J4X3S0-F1
#
_cell.length_a   1.000
_cell.length_b   1.000
_cell.length_c   1.000
_cell.angle_alpha   90.00
_cell.angle_beta   90.00
_cell.angle_gamma   90.00
#
_symmetry.space_group_name_H-M   'P 1'
#
loop_
_entity.id
_entity.type
_entity.pdbx_description
1 polymer ?
#
loop_
_entity_poly.entity_id
_entity_poly.type
_entity_poly.pdbx_seq_one_letter_code
_entity_poly.pdbx_strand_id
1 'polypeptide(L)'
;MPLKHATETFLVFLLGVVILLTGLLLPTLPDLPAGAVPWVILFVLSVIYPLSLFALFKRRRADHAFRLLHWFPALMLLVWLAVEVIALQFPRALLIVSWFTWGWTLPAVTIAFILLLSYCLQVVRRRVPRVILLLLAFIPFVGGALASERTMHWDRQLASTLWGGEWLRQLEGTEILGMKLVGSLPTQQNLSASSDAGEEKWREKLRQAEEQRKEAREQRMQNTSSSLFSTTLMPSFQAKSDGTELKDSKTMPAKLPSSGTEVGAFIFLILAGYTAVLHDRARRRGMS
;
A
#
# COMPACT_ATOMS: atom_id res chain seq x y z
N MET A 1 -1.37 -30.46 23.41
CA MET A 1 -2.25 -29.68 24.30
C MET A 1 -3.04 -28.68 23.47
N PRO A 2 -4.36 -28.54 23.69
CA PRO A 2 -5.20 -27.57 22.98
C PRO A 2 -4.71 -26.12 23.20
N LEU A 3 -5.09 -25.20 22.30
CA LEU A 3 -4.79 -23.77 22.43
C LEU A 3 -5.29 -23.24 23.78
N LYS A 4 -4.44 -22.48 24.50
CA LYS A 4 -4.91 -21.73 25.67
C LYS A 4 -5.93 -20.69 25.20
N HIS A 5 -7.01 -20.51 25.95
CA HIS A 5 -8.12 -19.62 25.58
C HIS A 5 -7.70 -18.19 25.23
N ALA A 6 -6.64 -17.68 25.86
CA ALA A 6 -6.08 -16.37 25.55
C ALA A 6 -5.41 -16.32 24.16
N THR A 7 -4.63 -17.34 23.80
CA THR A 7 -3.94 -17.43 22.50
C THR A 7 -4.94 -17.54 21.35
N GLU A 8 -5.99 -18.34 21.52
CA GLU A 8 -7.04 -18.45 20.50
C GLU A 8 -7.78 -17.12 20.29
N THR A 9 -8.13 -16.44 21.39
CA THR A 9 -8.79 -15.12 21.32
C THR A 9 -7.89 -14.09 20.64
N PHE A 10 -6.60 -14.09 20.94
CA PHE A 10 -5.61 -13.24 20.29
C PHE A 10 -5.51 -13.52 18.79
N LEU A 11 -5.46 -14.80 18.38
CA LEU A 11 -5.36 -15.18 16.97
C LEU A 11 -6.63 -14.83 16.18
N VAL A 12 -7.81 -15.03 16.77
CA VAL A 12 -9.09 -14.58 16.18
C VAL A 12 -9.08 -13.07 15.95
N PHE A 13 -8.66 -12.30 16.96
CA PHE A 13 -8.58 -10.85 16.85
C PHE A 13 -7.54 -10.40 15.82
N LEU A 14 -6.34 -11.01 15.83
CA LEU A 14 -5.28 -10.76 14.85
C LEU A 14 -5.78 -11.04 13.44
N LEU A 15 -6.47 -12.16 13.21
CA LEU A 15 -7.07 -12.48 11.92
C LEU A 15 -8.09 -11.40 11.49
N GLY A 16 -8.95 -10.96 12.41
CA GLY A 16 -9.85 -9.82 12.16
C GLY A 16 -9.10 -8.58 11.71
N VAL A 17 -8.04 -8.18 12.42
CA VAL A 17 -7.20 -7.02 12.05
C VAL A 17 -6.55 -7.21 10.68
N VAL A 18 -6.00 -8.39 10.38
CA VAL A 18 -5.39 -8.68 9.08
C VAL A 18 -6.41 -8.60 7.94
N ILE A 19 -7.63 -9.08 8.15
CA ILE A 19 -8.74 -8.96 7.18
C ILE A 19 -9.08 -7.48 6.94
N LEU A 20 -9.21 -6.68 8.00
CA LEU A 20 -9.49 -5.24 7.88
C LEU A 20 -8.38 -4.51 7.13
N LEU A 21 -7.12 -4.79 7.45
CA LEU A 21 -5.96 -4.21 6.75
C LEU A 21 -5.93 -4.64 5.28
N THR A 22 -6.22 -5.91 4.99
CA THR A 22 -6.27 -6.40 3.61
C THR A 22 -7.38 -5.70 2.84
N GLY A 23 -8.57 -5.56 3.44
CA GLY A 23 -9.69 -4.88 2.82
C GLY A 23 -9.46 -3.38 2.61
N LEU A 24 -8.74 -2.72 3.53
CA LEU A 24 -8.30 -1.33 3.39
C LEU A 24 -7.29 -1.16 2.24
N LEU A 25 -6.34 -2.09 2.11
CA LEU A 25 -5.25 -1.96 1.14
C LEU A 25 -5.67 -2.37 -0.28
N LEU A 26 -6.59 -3.32 -0.41
CA LEU A 26 -7.03 -3.82 -1.70
C LEU A 26 -7.52 -2.73 -2.70
N PRO A 27 -8.41 -1.78 -2.33
CA PRO A 27 -8.86 -0.73 -3.25
C PRO A 27 -7.76 0.29 -3.59
N THR A 28 -6.64 0.30 -2.86
CA THR A 28 -5.51 1.17 -3.15
C THR A 28 -4.60 0.63 -4.25
N LEU A 29 -4.82 -0.64 -4.66
CA LEU A 29 -4.07 -1.26 -5.73
C LEU A 29 -4.40 -0.59 -7.08
N PRO A 30 -3.38 -0.25 -7.90
CA PRO A 30 -3.62 0.17 -9.27
C PRO A 30 -4.26 -0.95 -10.10
N ASP A 31 -4.94 -0.60 -11.19
CA ASP A 31 -5.48 -1.57 -12.13
C ASP A 31 -4.35 -2.33 -12.86
N LEU A 32 -4.65 -3.53 -13.36
CA LEU A 32 -3.67 -4.30 -14.14
C LEU A 32 -3.39 -3.63 -15.51
N PRO A 33 -2.13 -3.66 -16.00
CA PRO A 33 -0.97 -4.40 -15.49
C PRO A 33 -0.15 -3.67 -14.42
N ALA A 34 -0.36 -2.36 -14.20
CA ALA A 34 0.43 -1.56 -13.26
C ALA A 34 0.32 -2.05 -11.81
N GLY A 35 -0.84 -2.57 -11.42
CA GLY A 35 -1.09 -3.13 -10.09
C GLY A 35 -0.43 -4.47 -9.80
N ALA A 36 0.23 -5.11 -10.78
CA ALA A 36 0.76 -6.45 -10.61
C ALA A 36 1.80 -6.54 -9.48
N VAL A 37 2.74 -5.59 -9.41
CA VAL A 37 3.79 -5.60 -8.37
C VAL A 37 3.20 -5.38 -6.98
N PRO A 38 2.41 -4.30 -6.72
CA PRO A 38 1.69 -4.12 -5.47
C PRO A 38 0.86 -5.34 -5.05
N TRP A 39 0.14 -5.94 -5.99
CA TRP A 39 -0.69 -7.12 -5.73
C TRP A 39 0.16 -8.32 -5.31
N VAL A 40 1.26 -8.62 -6.01
CA VAL A 40 2.16 -9.73 -5.64
C VAL A 40 2.71 -9.54 -4.24
N ILE A 41 3.10 -8.31 -3.87
CA ILE A 41 3.61 -8.01 -2.53
C ILE A 41 2.54 -8.33 -1.48
N LEU A 42 1.31 -7.81 -1.65
CA LEU A 42 0.22 -8.07 -0.71
C LEU A 42 -0.14 -9.56 -0.68
N PHE A 43 -0.16 -10.24 -1.82
CA PHE A 43 -0.46 -11.65 -1.92
C PHE A 43 0.58 -12.50 -1.18
N VAL A 44 1.87 -12.26 -1.41
CA VAL A 44 2.95 -12.95 -0.70
C VAL A 44 2.85 -12.72 0.81
N LEU A 45 2.61 -11.50 1.26
CA LEU A 45 2.40 -11.21 2.69
C LEU A 45 1.19 -11.96 3.25
N SER A 46 0.08 -12.00 2.51
CA SER A 46 -1.15 -12.68 2.90
C SER A 46 -1.00 -14.20 2.98
N VAL A 47 -0.05 -14.79 2.22
CA VAL A 47 0.28 -16.22 2.23
C VAL A 47 1.33 -16.55 3.29
N ILE A 48 2.33 -15.70 3.47
CA ILE A 48 3.35 -15.85 4.53
C ILE A 48 2.69 -15.80 5.92
N TYR A 49 1.67 -14.95 6.11
CA TYR A 49 0.92 -14.86 7.35
C TYR A 49 0.41 -16.21 7.88
N PRO A 50 -0.48 -16.96 7.19
CA PRO A 50 -0.98 -18.25 7.67
C PRO A 50 0.11 -19.32 7.72
N LEU A 51 1.11 -19.27 6.82
CA LEU A 51 2.24 -20.20 6.83
C LEU A 51 3.13 -20.04 8.08
N SER A 52 3.39 -18.80 8.50
CA SER A 52 4.14 -18.52 9.73
C SER A 52 3.44 -19.06 10.98
N LEU A 53 2.09 -19.10 10.96
CA LEU A 53 1.27 -19.65 12.04
C LEU A 53 1.07 -21.16 11.94
N PHE A 54 1.41 -21.79 10.81
CA PHE A 54 1.17 -23.22 10.56
C PHE A 54 1.84 -24.12 11.60
N ALA A 55 3.08 -23.82 11.97
CA ALA A 55 3.80 -24.57 13.01
C ALA A 55 3.09 -24.49 14.37
N LEU A 56 2.54 -23.32 14.71
CA LEU A 56 1.77 -23.12 15.94
C LEU A 56 0.45 -23.91 15.91
N PHE A 57 -0.29 -23.84 14.80
CA PHE A 57 -1.55 -24.57 14.62
C PHE A 57 -1.36 -26.09 14.68
N LYS A 58 -0.32 -26.61 14.03
CA LYS A 58 0.02 -28.04 14.03
C LYS A 58 0.36 -28.53 15.45
N ARG A 59 1.19 -27.79 16.19
CA ARG A 59 1.58 -28.14 17.58
C ARG A 59 0.39 -28.11 18.55
N ARG A 60 -0.56 -27.21 18.35
CA ARG A 60 -1.70 -27.00 19.26
C ARG A 60 -2.99 -27.69 18.82
N ARG A 61 -2.97 -28.47 17.73
CA ARG A 61 -4.13 -29.16 17.13
C ARG A 61 -5.32 -28.21 16.96
N ALA A 62 -5.09 -27.07 16.32
CA ALA A 62 -6.16 -26.12 16.04
C ALA A 62 -7.21 -26.72 15.08
N ASP A 63 -8.47 -26.32 15.23
CA ASP A 63 -9.57 -26.79 14.38
C ASP A 63 -9.30 -26.51 12.90
N HIS A 64 -9.80 -27.39 12.02
CA HIS A 64 -9.62 -27.24 10.58
C HIS A 64 -10.28 -25.96 10.05
N ALA A 65 -11.50 -25.66 10.50
CA ALA A 65 -12.21 -24.44 10.13
C ALA A 65 -11.41 -23.17 10.50
N PHE A 66 -10.83 -23.15 11.70
CA PHE A 66 -10.01 -22.03 12.15
C PHE A 66 -8.76 -21.83 11.27
N ARG A 67 -8.09 -22.92 10.90
CA ARG A 67 -6.92 -22.87 10.01
C ARG A 67 -7.28 -22.34 8.62
N LEU A 68 -8.40 -22.78 8.05
CA LEU A 68 -8.87 -22.31 6.75
C LEU A 68 -9.18 -20.82 6.76
N LEU A 69 -9.76 -20.30 7.84
CA LEU A 69 -10.11 -18.90 7.96
C LEU A 69 -8.92 -17.94 7.87
N HIS A 70 -7.71 -18.40 8.22
CA HIS A 70 -6.48 -17.60 8.09
C HIS A 70 -6.02 -17.41 6.64
N TRP A 71 -6.55 -18.22 5.71
CA TRP A 71 -6.31 -18.06 4.28
C TRP A 71 -7.28 -17.06 3.63
N PHE A 72 -8.27 -16.55 4.37
CA PHE A 72 -9.27 -15.64 3.83
C PHE A 72 -8.67 -14.35 3.23
N PRO A 73 -7.66 -13.69 3.84
CA PRO A 73 -7.00 -12.53 3.21
C PRO A 73 -6.40 -12.83 1.82
N ALA A 74 -5.74 -13.99 1.68
CA ALA A 74 -5.21 -14.42 0.39
C ALA A 74 -6.33 -14.73 -0.62
N LEU A 75 -7.43 -15.33 -0.15
CA LEU A 75 -8.61 -15.58 -0.97
C LEU A 75 -9.23 -14.27 -1.47
N MET A 76 -9.33 -13.23 -0.65
CA MET A 76 -9.84 -11.91 -1.07
C MET A 76 -9.02 -11.34 -2.24
N LEU A 77 -7.68 -11.42 -2.14
CA LEU A 77 -6.76 -10.97 -3.18
C LEU A 77 -6.88 -11.79 -4.47
N LEU A 78 -7.10 -13.10 -4.37
CA LEU A 78 -7.31 -13.98 -5.52
C LEU A 78 -8.65 -13.73 -6.21
N VAL A 79 -9.71 -13.54 -5.43
CA VAL A 79 -11.05 -13.20 -5.97
C VAL A 79 -10.97 -11.87 -6.71
N TRP A 80 -10.33 -10.86 -6.13
CA TRP A 80 -10.11 -9.58 -6.81
C TRP A 80 -9.34 -9.75 -8.12
N LEU A 81 -8.20 -10.46 -8.09
CA LEU A 81 -7.40 -10.72 -9.29
C LEU A 81 -8.22 -11.43 -10.37
N ALA A 82 -9.01 -12.45 -9.99
CA ALA A 82 -9.84 -13.18 -10.92
C ALA A 82 -10.88 -12.27 -11.59
N VAL A 83 -11.54 -11.40 -10.82
CA VAL A 83 -12.52 -10.44 -11.37
C VAL A 83 -11.83 -9.42 -12.28
N GLU A 84 -10.66 -8.91 -11.91
CA GLU A 84 -9.84 -8.02 -12.76
C GLU A 84 -9.46 -8.66 -14.09
N VAL A 85 -8.92 -9.88 -14.06
CA VAL A 85 -8.55 -10.62 -15.29
C VAL A 85 -9.76 -10.87 -16.17
N ILE A 86 -10.93 -11.16 -15.59
CA ILE A 86 -12.18 -11.29 -16.33
C ILE A 86 -12.61 -9.94 -16.91
N ALA A 87 -12.43 -8.84 -16.19
CA ALA A 87 -12.77 -7.49 -16.64
C ALA A 87 -11.94 -7.04 -17.86
N LEU A 88 -10.72 -7.54 -18.01
CA LEU A 88 -9.92 -7.32 -19.22
C LEU A 88 -10.57 -7.91 -20.49
N GLN A 89 -11.33 -9.00 -20.37
CA GLN A 89 -12.02 -9.62 -21.50
C GLN A 89 -13.48 -9.15 -21.62
N PHE A 90 -14.12 -8.84 -20.49
CA PHE A 90 -15.54 -8.48 -20.41
C PHE A 90 -15.71 -7.17 -19.66
N PRO A 91 -15.89 -6.03 -20.35
CA PRO A 91 -16.02 -4.72 -19.71
C PRO A 91 -17.17 -4.62 -18.69
N ARG A 92 -18.21 -5.45 -18.81
CA ARG A 92 -19.31 -5.52 -17.83
C ARG A 92 -18.85 -5.97 -16.45
N ALA A 93 -17.75 -6.72 -16.34
CA ALA A 93 -17.21 -7.17 -15.06
C ALA A 93 -16.58 -6.02 -14.24
N LEU A 94 -16.34 -4.84 -14.83
CA LEU A 94 -15.95 -3.64 -14.09
C LEU A 94 -17.00 -3.24 -13.04
N LEU A 95 -18.28 -3.52 -13.29
CA LEU A 95 -19.32 -3.34 -12.27
C LEU A 95 -19.06 -4.24 -11.05
N ILE A 96 -18.62 -5.48 -11.28
CA ILE A 96 -18.29 -6.42 -10.22
C ILE A 96 -17.05 -5.95 -9.46
N VAL A 97 -16.02 -5.45 -10.15
CA VAL A 97 -14.84 -4.84 -9.52
C VAL A 97 -15.26 -3.68 -8.62
N SER A 98 -16.02 -2.72 -9.16
CA SER A 98 -16.48 -1.54 -8.41
C SER A 98 -17.29 -1.90 -7.18
N TRP A 99 -18.17 -2.90 -7.29
CA TRP A 99 -18.95 -3.38 -6.16
C TRP A 99 -18.08 -4.11 -5.13
N PHE A 100 -17.10 -4.88 -5.60
CA PHE A 100 -16.19 -5.61 -4.73
C PHE A 100 -15.24 -4.69 -3.96
N THR A 101 -14.76 -3.60 -4.58
CA THR A 101 -13.84 -2.64 -3.96
C THR A 101 -14.54 -1.53 -3.17
N TRP A 102 -15.87 -1.39 -3.34
CA TRP A 102 -16.68 -0.39 -2.66
C TRP A 102 -16.47 -0.36 -1.13
N GLY A 103 -16.31 0.83 -0.57
CA GLY A 103 -16.21 1.03 0.88
C GLY A 103 -15.08 0.22 1.51
N TRP A 104 -13.88 0.26 0.92
CA TRP A 104 -12.74 -0.55 1.39
C TRP A 104 -13.01 -2.04 1.36
N THR A 105 -13.61 -2.52 0.27
CA THR A 105 -14.06 -3.92 0.12
C THR A 105 -15.01 -4.37 1.22
N LEU A 106 -15.90 -3.47 1.66
CA LEU A 106 -16.86 -3.72 2.72
C LEU A 106 -17.61 -5.05 2.56
N PRO A 107 -18.08 -5.44 1.35
CA PRO A 107 -18.80 -6.69 1.17
C PRO A 107 -17.97 -7.91 1.55
N ALA A 108 -16.72 -7.99 1.07
CA ALA A 108 -15.81 -9.11 1.34
C ALA A 108 -15.41 -9.16 2.82
N VAL A 109 -15.08 -8.00 3.41
CA VAL A 109 -14.76 -7.89 4.85
C VAL A 109 -15.96 -8.31 5.70
N THR A 110 -17.16 -7.88 5.34
CA THR A 110 -18.39 -8.24 6.08
C THR A 110 -18.63 -9.75 6.06
N ILE A 111 -18.47 -10.40 4.90
CA ILE A 111 -18.55 -11.87 4.79
C ILE A 111 -17.51 -12.53 5.71
N ALA A 112 -16.28 -12.04 5.71
CA ALA A 112 -15.21 -12.55 6.57
C ALA A 112 -15.56 -12.45 8.06
N PHE A 113 -16.09 -11.30 8.49
CA PHE A 113 -16.51 -11.05 9.86
C PHE A 113 -17.72 -11.90 10.25
N ILE A 114 -18.68 -12.13 9.36
CA ILE A 114 -19.79 -13.07 9.58
C ILE A 114 -19.24 -14.49 9.80
N LEU A 115 -18.28 -14.95 8.99
CA LEU A 115 -17.66 -16.25 9.17
C LEU A 115 -16.90 -16.34 10.51
N LEU A 116 -16.12 -15.31 10.87
CA LEU A 116 -15.43 -15.20 12.17
C LEU A 116 -16.40 -15.24 13.35
N LEU A 117 -17.48 -14.47 13.28
CA LEU A 117 -18.53 -14.44 14.29
C LEU A 117 -19.22 -15.80 14.39
N SER A 118 -19.53 -16.45 13.26
CA SER A 118 -20.12 -17.79 13.25
C SER A 118 -19.20 -18.81 13.94
N TYR A 119 -17.89 -18.75 13.67
CA TYR A 119 -16.89 -19.59 14.33
C TYR A 119 -16.85 -19.31 15.84
N CYS A 120 -16.84 -18.04 16.23
CA CYS A 120 -16.88 -17.64 17.65
C CYS A 120 -18.15 -18.11 18.36
N LEU A 121 -19.29 -18.09 17.67
CA LEU A 121 -20.57 -18.55 18.20
C LEU A 121 -20.68 -20.08 18.24
N GLN A 122 -20.00 -20.82 17.37
CA GLN A 122 -19.97 -22.28 17.45
C GLN A 122 -19.16 -22.75 18.66
N VAL A 123 -18.01 -22.13 18.93
CA VAL A 123 -17.15 -22.48 20.06
C VAL A 123 -17.74 -21.95 21.38
N VAL A 124 -18.34 -22.81 22.21
CA VAL A 124 -19.15 -22.45 23.41
C VAL A 124 -18.40 -21.60 24.45
N ARG A 125 -17.07 -21.67 24.54
CA ARG A 125 -16.30 -20.99 25.58
C ARG A 125 -15.82 -19.60 25.16
N ARG A 126 -16.09 -18.59 26.01
CA ARG A 126 -15.61 -17.19 25.89
C ARG A 126 -16.03 -16.49 24.59
N ARG A 127 -17.28 -16.69 24.16
CA ARG A 127 -17.88 -16.03 22.98
C ARG A 127 -17.89 -14.51 23.09
N VAL A 128 -18.37 -14.02 24.24
CA VAL A 128 -18.57 -12.59 24.51
C VAL A 128 -17.31 -11.74 24.27
N PRO A 129 -16.15 -12.01 24.89
CA PRO A 129 -14.96 -11.18 24.68
C PRO A 129 -14.45 -11.22 23.24
N ARG A 130 -14.56 -12.35 22.53
CA ARG A 130 -14.15 -12.47 21.12
C ARG A 130 -15.03 -11.60 20.23
N VAL A 131 -16.35 -11.68 20.42
CA VAL A 131 -17.32 -10.89 19.65
C VAL A 131 -17.13 -9.39 19.93
N ILE A 132 -16.96 -8.98 21.19
CA ILE A 132 -16.72 -7.57 21.54
C ILE A 132 -15.45 -7.05 20.85
N LEU A 133 -14.34 -7.78 20.90
CA LEU A 133 -13.09 -7.36 20.26
C LEU A 133 -13.23 -7.24 18.73
N LEU A 134 -13.93 -8.18 18.09
CA LEU A 134 -14.18 -8.13 16.65
C LEU A 134 -15.06 -6.93 16.30
N LEU A 135 -16.14 -6.68 17.03
CA LEU A 135 -17.01 -5.54 16.80
C LEU A 135 -16.30 -4.21 17.04
N LEU A 136 -15.45 -4.14 18.07
CA LEU A 136 -14.64 -2.96 18.38
C LEU A 136 -13.68 -2.60 17.22
N ALA A 137 -13.21 -3.60 16.46
CA ALA A 137 -12.39 -3.36 15.27
C ALA A 137 -13.24 -3.10 14.02
N PHE A 138 -14.35 -3.81 13.85
CA PHE A 138 -15.21 -3.72 12.67
C PHE A 138 -15.99 -2.39 12.59
N ILE A 139 -16.52 -1.90 13.71
CA ILE A 139 -17.35 -0.69 13.73
C ILE A 139 -16.56 0.55 13.24
N PRO A 140 -15.34 0.84 13.75
CA PRO A 140 -14.53 1.93 13.22
C PRO A 140 -14.17 1.76 11.75
N PHE A 141 -13.94 0.53 11.30
CA PHE A 141 -13.65 0.25 9.90
C PHE A 141 -14.85 0.58 9.00
N VAL A 142 -16.05 0.14 9.37
CA VAL A 142 -17.29 0.49 8.64
C VAL A 142 -17.50 2.00 8.63
N GLY A 143 -17.30 2.66 9.77
CA GLY A 143 -17.39 4.12 9.87
C GLY A 143 -16.40 4.83 8.94
N GLY A 144 -15.15 4.37 8.91
CA GLY A 144 -14.12 4.90 8.01
C GLY A 144 -14.42 4.66 6.53
N ALA A 145 -14.87 3.45 6.17
CA ALA A 145 -15.26 3.10 4.81
C ALA A 145 -16.39 4.02 4.29
N LEU A 146 -17.44 4.19 5.10
CA LEU A 146 -18.56 5.06 4.75
C LEU A 146 -18.16 6.54 4.69
N ALA A 147 -17.23 6.97 5.55
CA ALA A 147 -16.70 8.34 5.52
C ALA A 147 -15.82 8.59 4.28
N SER A 148 -14.99 7.61 3.88
CA SER A 148 -14.14 7.73 2.69
C SER A 148 -14.95 7.94 1.42
N GLU A 149 -16.04 7.18 1.28
CA GLU A 149 -16.96 7.28 0.14
C GLU A 149 -17.68 8.64 0.07
N ARG A 150 -17.97 9.27 1.21
CA ARG A 150 -18.80 10.49 1.26
C ARG A 150 -18.01 11.79 1.12
N THR A 151 -16.86 11.90 1.76
CA THR A 151 -16.24 13.23 1.94
C THR A 151 -14.74 13.28 1.75
N MET A 152 -14.03 12.16 1.88
CA MET A 152 -12.66 12.26 2.40
C MET A 152 -11.62 11.47 1.58
N HIS A 153 -12.04 10.66 0.60
CA HIS A 153 -11.21 10.03 -0.45
C HIS A 153 -9.81 9.56 0.01
N TRP A 154 -9.72 8.96 1.21
CA TRP A 154 -8.46 8.58 1.86
C TRP A 154 -7.67 7.57 1.02
N ASP A 155 -8.38 6.77 0.24
CA ASP A 155 -7.85 5.74 -0.65
C ASP A 155 -6.78 6.27 -1.60
N ARG A 156 -7.00 7.47 -2.14
CA ARG A 156 -6.05 8.10 -3.07
C ARG A 156 -4.77 8.55 -2.37
N GLN A 157 -4.88 9.02 -1.13
CA GLN A 157 -3.73 9.44 -0.33
C GLN A 157 -2.91 8.24 0.11
N LEU A 158 -3.58 7.16 0.53
CA LEU A 158 -2.92 5.89 0.87
C LEU A 158 -2.26 5.28 -0.36
N ALA A 159 -2.95 5.23 -1.50
CA ALA A 159 -2.40 4.70 -2.74
C ALA A 159 -1.14 5.45 -3.20
N SER A 160 -1.17 6.78 -3.19
CA SER A 160 -0.01 7.59 -3.59
C SER A 160 1.17 7.47 -2.63
N THR A 161 0.90 7.33 -1.33
CA THR A 161 1.95 7.18 -0.32
C THR A 161 2.59 5.78 -0.35
N LEU A 162 1.79 4.73 -0.50
CA LEU A 162 2.25 3.34 -0.48
C LEU A 162 2.89 2.96 -1.82
N TRP A 163 2.23 3.27 -2.93
CA TRP A 163 2.59 2.77 -4.26
C TRP A 163 3.25 3.82 -5.16
N GLY A 164 3.19 5.10 -4.81
CA GLY A 164 3.82 6.18 -5.59
C GLY A 164 5.29 6.44 -5.27
N GLY A 165 5.89 5.71 -4.33
CA GLY A 165 7.26 5.92 -3.88
C GLY A 165 8.33 5.46 -4.87
N GLU A 166 9.49 6.11 -4.83
CA GLU A 166 10.67 5.76 -5.67
C GLU A 166 11.15 4.31 -5.45
N TRP A 167 10.85 3.74 -4.28
CA TRP A 167 11.20 2.35 -3.94
C TRP A 167 10.52 1.33 -4.86
N LEU A 168 9.28 1.58 -5.29
CA LEU A 168 8.55 0.67 -6.18
C LEU A 168 9.13 0.72 -7.60
N ARG A 169 9.52 1.93 -8.05
CA ARG A 169 10.18 2.14 -9.35
C ARG A 169 11.54 1.44 -9.43
N GLN A 170 12.26 1.34 -8.31
CA GLN A 170 13.51 0.59 -8.24
C GLN A 170 13.27 -0.92 -8.45
N LEU A 171 12.16 -1.45 -7.95
CA LEU A 171 11.79 -2.87 -8.09
C LEU A 171 11.29 -3.22 -9.51
N GLU A 172 10.54 -2.34 -10.17
CA GLU A 172 10.06 -2.53 -11.55
C GLU A 172 11.22 -2.67 -12.58
N GLY A 173 12.37 -2.05 -12.30
CA GLY A 173 13.57 -2.19 -13.11
C GLY A 173 14.42 -3.43 -12.82
N THR A 174 14.08 -4.19 -11.76
CA THR A 174 14.89 -5.34 -11.32
C THR A 174 14.32 -6.63 -11.91
N GLU A 175 15.14 -7.40 -12.62
CA GLU A 175 14.75 -8.75 -13.07
C GLU A 175 14.71 -9.69 -11.86
N ILE A 176 13.51 -10.03 -11.41
CA ILE A 176 13.32 -11.05 -10.38
C ILE A 176 12.80 -12.31 -11.09
N LEU A 177 13.56 -13.41 -11.01
CA LEU A 177 13.23 -14.70 -11.65
C LEU A 177 13.09 -14.65 -13.19
N GLY A 178 13.89 -13.85 -13.89
CA GLY A 178 13.93 -13.81 -15.36
C GLY A 178 12.68 -13.20 -16.03
N MET A 179 11.76 -12.65 -15.25
CA MET A 179 10.62 -11.88 -15.73
C MET A 179 10.84 -10.41 -15.42
N LYS A 180 10.92 -9.57 -16.45
CA LYS A 180 10.93 -8.13 -16.30
C LYS A 180 9.55 -7.71 -15.76
N LEU A 181 9.49 -7.24 -14.51
CA LEU A 181 8.26 -6.74 -13.90
C LEU A 181 7.88 -5.39 -14.53
N VAL A 182 7.35 -5.44 -15.75
CA VAL A 182 6.84 -4.25 -16.45
C VAL A 182 5.45 -3.92 -15.90
N GLY A 183 5.41 -3.34 -14.72
CA GLY A 183 4.26 -2.60 -14.23
C GLY A 183 4.55 -1.13 -14.42
N SER A 184 4.45 -0.59 -15.64
CA SER A 184 4.52 0.86 -15.78
C SER A 184 3.28 1.44 -15.08
N LEU A 185 3.43 1.91 -13.83
CA LEU A 185 2.48 2.85 -13.25
C LEU A 185 2.20 3.88 -14.34
N PRO A 186 0.93 4.07 -14.78
CA PRO A 186 0.63 5.14 -15.69
C PRO A 186 1.01 6.40 -14.92
N THR A 187 2.18 6.92 -15.26
CA THR A 187 2.45 8.32 -15.03
C THR A 187 1.34 8.95 -15.86
N GLN A 188 0.22 9.34 -15.24
CA GLN A 188 -0.59 10.41 -15.79
C GLN A 188 0.33 11.64 -15.79
N GLN A 189 1.27 11.63 -16.73
CA GLN A 189 1.80 12.81 -17.34
C GLN A 189 0.57 13.42 -17.99
N ASN A 190 -0.08 14.32 -17.25
CA ASN A 190 -1.01 15.31 -17.77
C ASN A 190 -0.24 16.25 -18.72
N LEU A 191 0.39 15.69 -19.75
CA LEU A 191 1.09 16.37 -20.84
C LEU A 191 0.32 16.19 -22.15
N SER A 192 -0.92 15.68 -22.10
CA SER A 192 -1.84 15.82 -23.21
C SER A 192 -2.12 17.31 -23.44
N ALA A 193 -2.32 17.71 -24.69
CA ALA A 193 -2.60 19.09 -25.04
C ALA A 193 -3.82 19.60 -24.25
N SER A 194 -3.63 20.67 -23.49
CA SER A 194 -4.71 21.38 -22.82
C SER A 194 -5.34 22.38 -23.79
N SER A 195 -6.65 22.57 -23.70
CA SER A 195 -7.36 23.61 -24.46
C SER A 195 -7.07 25.02 -23.94
N ASP A 196 -6.43 25.16 -22.77
CA ASP A 196 -6.04 26.44 -22.20
C ASP A 196 -4.62 26.83 -22.64
N ALA A 197 -4.50 27.97 -23.33
CA ALA A 197 -3.24 28.47 -23.87
C ALA A 197 -2.21 28.87 -22.79
N GLY A 198 -2.66 29.21 -21.58
CA GLY A 198 -1.78 29.51 -20.46
C GLY A 198 -1.15 28.26 -19.85
N GLU A 199 -1.97 27.22 -19.67
CA GLU A 199 -1.54 25.92 -19.18
C GLU A 199 -0.64 25.19 -20.18
N GLU A 200 -0.95 25.29 -21.48
CA GLU A 200 -0.20 24.61 -22.54
C GLU A 200 1.25 25.09 -22.63
N LYS A 201 1.49 26.41 -22.48
CA LYS A 201 2.86 26.95 -22.44
C LYS A 201 3.69 26.42 -21.28
N TRP A 202 3.05 26.15 -20.14
CA TRP A 202 3.73 25.55 -18.99
C TRP A 202 3.99 24.06 -19.20
N ARG A 203 3.03 23.32 -19.80
CA ARG A 203 3.18 21.91 -20.16
C ARG A 203 4.24 21.70 -21.25
N GLU A 204 4.36 22.60 -22.21
CA GLU A 204 5.43 22.62 -23.23
C GLU A 204 6.81 22.74 -22.59
N LYS A 205 6.99 23.65 -21.62
CA LYS A 205 8.25 23.79 -20.88
C LYS A 205 8.61 22.52 -20.10
N LEU A 206 7.61 21.82 -19.55
CA LEU A 206 7.84 20.54 -18.88
C LEU A 206 8.24 19.44 -19.86
N ARG A 207 7.60 19.36 -21.03
CA ARG A 207 7.98 18.42 -22.11
C ARG A 207 9.45 18.63 -22.52
N GLN A 208 9.84 19.88 -22.76
CA GLN A 208 11.23 20.24 -23.11
C GLN A 208 12.23 19.90 -22.00
N ALA A 209 11.89 20.18 -20.73
CA ALA A 209 12.76 19.85 -19.61
C ALA A 209 12.91 18.34 -19.40
N GLU A 210 11.89 17.55 -19.74
CA GLU A 210 11.94 16.10 -19.67
C GLU A 210 12.75 15.49 -20.81
N GLU A 211 12.60 16.00 -22.04
CA GLU A 211 13.43 15.64 -23.19
C GLU A 211 14.91 15.89 -22.87
N GLN A 212 15.26 17.06 -22.35
CA GLN A 212 16.62 17.37 -21.92
C GLN A 212 17.15 16.39 -20.85
N ARG A 213 16.30 15.94 -19.92
CA ARG A 213 16.67 14.95 -18.90
C ARG A 213 16.87 13.56 -19.50
N LYS A 214 16.08 13.18 -20.51
CA LYS A 214 16.23 11.91 -21.23
C LYS A 214 17.53 11.91 -22.03
N GLU A 215 17.79 12.97 -22.79
CA GLU A 215 19.04 13.16 -23.52
C GLU A 215 20.26 13.12 -22.58
N ALA A 216 20.20 13.80 -21.44
CA ALA A 216 21.28 13.77 -20.45
C ALA A 216 21.52 12.37 -19.85
N ARG A 217 20.47 11.56 -19.70
CA ARG A 217 20.58 10.15 -19.25
C ARG A 217 21.18 9.27 -20.34
N GLU A 218 20.77 9.46 -21.59
CA GLU A 218 21.30 8.72 -22.75
C GLU A 218 22.78 9.04 -22.98
N GLN A 219 23.18 10.30 -22.90
CA GLN A 219 24.59 10.71 -22.97
C GLN A 219 25.41 10.12 -21.81
N ARG A 220 24.86 10.07 -20.59
CA ARG A 220 25.53 9.39 -19.46
C ARG A 220 25.68 7.89 -19.71
N MET A 221 24.68 7.23 -20.30
CA MET A 221 24.77 5.81 -20.62
C MET A 221 25.76 5.54 -21.76
N GLN A 222 25.79 6.39 -22.79
CA GLN A 222 26.79 6.30 -23.86
C GLN A 222 28.22 6.52 -23.32
N ASN A 223 28.42 7.53 -22.47
CA ASN A 223 29.71 7.81 -21.84
C ASN A 223 30.15 6.71 -20.86
N THR A 224 29.21 6.06 -20.18
CA THR A 224 29.49 4.92 -19.29
C THR A 224 29.81 3.65 -20.09
N SER A 225 29.22 3.50 -21.28
CA SER A 225 29.47 2.38 -22.19
C SER A 225 30.83 2.51 -22.91
N SER A 226 31.28 3.74 -23.16
CA SER A 226 32.61 4.03 -23.72
C SER A 226 33.73 4.13 -22.68
N SER A 227 33.41 4.19 -21.38
CA SER A 227 34.42 4.28 -20.30
C SER A 227 34.88 2.94 -19.71
N LEU A 228 34.46 1.79 -20.25
CA LEU A 228 35.05 0.49 -19.87
C LEU A 228 36.48 0.27 -20.43
N PHE A 229 36.98 1.21 -21.23
CA PHE A 229 38.38 1.32 -21.64
C PHE A 229 38.87 2.75 -21.41
N SER A 230 39.17 3.13 -20.16
CA SER A 230 40.22 4.11 -19.82
C SER A 230 40.25 4.33 -18.32
N THR A 231 41.23 3.72 -17.67
CA THR A 231 41.69 4.10 -16.33
C THR A 231 42.41 5.45 -16.43
N THR A 232 42.23 6.30 -15.41
CA THR A 232 43.13 7.39 -14.96
C THR A 232 42.84 8.83 -15.46
N LEU A 233 42.81 9.72 -14.45
CA LEU A 233 42.93 11.20 -14.42
C LEU A 233 41.69 12.07 -14.57
N MET A 234 41.35 12.74 -13.46
CA MET A 234 40.55 13.97 -13.45
C MET A 234 41.24 15.07 -14.28
N PRO A 235 40.44 16.00 -14.82
CA PRO A 235 40.82 17.40 -14.74
C PRO A 235 39.65 18.27 -14.26
N SER A 236 39.99 19.16 -13.33
CA SER A 236 39.25 20.39 -13.05
C SER A 236 39.38 21.35 -14.22
N PHE A 237 38.28 21.81 -14.83
CA PHE A 237 38.29 23.08 -15.55
C PHE A 237 36.96 23.82 -15.43
N GLN A 238 37.11 25.09 -15.06
CA GLN A 238 36.11 26.15 -15.05
C GLN A 238 35.47 26.30 -16.44
N ALA A 239 34.14 26.40 -16.48
CA ALA A 239 33.42 26.99 -17.59
C ALA A 239 32.76 28.29 -17.10
N LYS A 240 33.29 29.40 -17.60
CA LYS A 240 32.81 30.76 -17.49
C LYS A 240 31.69 30.92 -18.54
N SER A 241 30.47 31.27 -18.14
CA SER A 241 29.46 31.80 -19.07
C SER A 241 28.61 32.85 -18.37
N ASP A 242 28.46 33.97 -19.07
CA ASP A 242 27.98 35.26 -18.62
C ASP A 242 26.61 35.25 -17.93
N GLY A 243 26.52 36.04 -16.87
CA GLY A 243 25.25 36.43 -16.25
C GLY A 243 24.51 37.40 -17.16
N THR A 244 23.30 37.04 -17.54
CA THR A 244 22.29 37.97 -18.04
C THR A 244 21.03 37.82 -17.19
N GLU A 245 20.90 38.78 -16.26
CA GLU A 245 19.67 39.34 -15.71
C GLU A 245 18.55 38.39 -15.23
N LEU A 246 18.71 37.94 -13.97
CA LEU A 246 17.58 37.66 -13.07
C LEU A 246 16.94 39.01 -12.66
N LYS A 247 16.05 39.53 -13.50
CA LYS A 247 15.08 40.57 -13.11
C LYS A 247 13.67 40.08 -13.43
N ASP A 248 12.82 40.20 -12.41
CA ASP A 248 11.38 39.97 -12.42
C ASP A 248 10.85 38.53 -12.49
N SER A 249 10.87 37.88 -11.33
CA SER A 249 9.72 37.08 -10.89
C SER A 249 9.49 37.28 -9.40
N LYS A 250 8.95 38.46 -9.05
CA LYS A 250 8.38 38.78 -7.75
C LYS A 250 6.97 38.19 -7.67
N THR A 251 6.87 36.85 -7.64
CA THR A 251 5.65 36.15 -7.24
C THR A 251 6.04 35.12 -6.20
N MET A 252 5.92 35.55 -4.94
CA MET A 252 5.92 34.69 -3.77
C MET A 252 4.97 33.51 -4.04
N PRO A 253 5.40 32.24 -3.92
CA PRO A 253 4.50 31.12 -4.13
C PRO A 253 3.39 31.23 -3.07
N ALA A 254 2.15 31.32 -3.56
CA ALA A 254 0.97 31.34 -2.71
C ALA A 254 0.94 30.03 -1.93
N LYS A 255 1.20 30.13 -0.62
CA LYS A 255 0.99 29.13 0.43
C LYS A 255 1.16 27.68 -0.02
N LEU A 256 2.32 27.09 0.33
CA LEU A 256 2.42 25.64 0.52
C LEU A 256 1.17 25.16 1.27
N PRO A 257 0.50 24.07 0.84
CA PRO A 257 -0.53 23.47 1.67
C PRO A 257 0.12 23.21 3.02
N SER A 258 -0.43 23.81 4.07
CA SER A 258 -0.03 23.52 5.43
C SER A 258 -0.13 22.01 5.58
N SER A 259 1.02 21.34 5.64
CA SER A 259 1.12 19.94 6.02
C SER A 259 0.41 19.82 7.36
N GLY A 260 -0.83 19.34 7.31
CA GLY A 260 -1.72 19.30 8.44
C GLY A 260 -1.01 18.63 9.60
N THR A 261 -1.11 19.26 10.76
CA THR A 261 -0.71 18.78 12.09
C THR A 261 -1.26 17.37 12.42
N GLU A 262 -2.13 16.82 11.58
CA GLU A 262 -2.79 15.53 11.73
C GLU A 262 -1.89 14.31 11.47
N VAL A 263 -0.92 14.39 10.54
CA VAL A 263 0.07 13.29 10.37
C VAL A 263 0.98 13.20 11.60
N GLY A 264 1.26 14.35 12.24
CA GLY A 264 1.95 14.39 13.52
C GLY A 264 1.18 13.62 14.60
N ALA A 265 -0.14 13.78 14.67
CA ALA A 265 -0.97 13.10 15.66
C ALA A 265 -0.90 11.57 15.54
N PHE A 266 -0.87 11.01 14.32
CA PHE A 266 -0.69 9.56 14.12
C PHE A 266 0.69 9.07 14.54
N ILE A 267 1.75 9.83 14.24
CA ILE A 267 3.12 9.50 14.69
C ILE A 267 3.19 9.52 16.23
N PHE A 268 2.57 10.51 16.88
CA PHE A 268 2.50 10.58 18.34
C PHE A 268 1.66 9.45 18.95
N LEU A 269 0.59 8.99 18.30
CA LEU A 269 -0.22 7.87 18.78
C LEU A 269 0.53 6.52 18.69
N ILE A 270 1.26 6.31 17.59
CA ILE A 270 2.13 5.13 17.43
C ILE A 270 3.29 5.18 18.42
N LEU A 271 3.91 6.36 18.61
CA LEU A 271 4.99 6.55 19.57
C LEU A 271 4.51 6.37 21.01
N ALA A 272 3.33 6.88 21.36
CA ALA A 272 2.70 6.69 22.68
C ALA A 272 2.35 5.21 22.94
N GLY A 273 1.84 4.50 21.92
CA GLY A 273 1.60 3.06 22.02
C GLY A 273 2.89 2.26 22.21
N TYR A 274 3.94 2.62 21.49
CA TYR A 274 5.26 2.00 21.60
C TYR A 274 5.90 2.25 22.97
N THR A 275 5.85 3.49 23.48
CA THR A 275 6.39 3.82 24.81
C THR A 275 5.59 3.20 25.94
N ALA A 276 4.26 3.09 25.82
CA ALA A 276 3.42 2.39 26.80
C ALA A 276 3.77 0.89 26.90
N VAL A 277 3.98 0.23 25.76
CA VAL A 277 4.38 -1.19 25.71
C VAL A 277 5.80 -1.38 26.27
N LEU A 278 6.73 -0.48 25.94
CA LEU A 278 8.08 -0.52 26.52
C LEU A 278 8.08 -0.28 28.03
N HIS A 279 7.24 0.64 28.52
CA HIS A 279 7.14 0.95 29.94
C HIS A 279 6.54 -0.21 30.74
N ASP A 280 5.49 -0.87 30.24
CA ASP A 280 4.94 -2.09 30.86
C ASP A 280 6.00 -3.21 30.91
N ARG A 281 6.80 -3.34 29.85
CA ARG A 281 7.88 -4.34 29.78
C ARG A 281 9.03 -4.04 30.74
N ALA A 282 9.38 -2.78 30.93
CA ALA A 282 10.39 -2.34 31.90
C ALA A 282 9.91 -2.55 33.35
N ARG A 283 8.66 -2.21 33.64
CA ARG A 283 8.06 -2.42 34.98
C ARG A 283 8.06 -3.89 35.39
N ARG A 284 7.75 -4.80 34.47
CA ARG A 284 7.78 -6.26 34.73
C ARG A 284 9.19 -6.80 34.98
N ARG A 285 10.24 -6.11 34.54
CA ARG A 285 11.65 -6.50 34.77
C ARG A 285 12.23 -5.91 36.05
N GLY A 286 11.68 -4.80 36.56
CA GLY A 286 12.08 -4.21 37.85
C GLY A 286 11.40 -4.83 39.08
N MET A 287 10.51 -5.80 38.88
CA MET A 287 9.81 -6.53 39.95
C MET A 287 10.29 -7.99 40.10
N SER A 288 11.44 -8.33 39.49
CA SER A 288 12.20 -9.56 39.73
C SER A 288 13.54 -9.22 40.36
#